data_AF-A0A3S1CSF5-F1
#
_entry.id   AF-A0A3S1CSF5-F1
#
_cell.length_a   1.000
_cell.length_b   1.000
_cell.length_c   1.000
_cell.angle_alpha   90.00
_cell.angle_beta   90.00
_cell.angle_gamma   90.00
#
_symmetry.space_group_name_H-M   'P 1'
#
loop_
_entity.id
_entity.type
_entity.pdbx_description
1 polymer ?
#
loop_
_entity_poly.entity_id
_entity_poly.type
_entity_poly.pdbx_seq_one_letter_code
_entity_poly.pdbx_strand_id
1 'polypeptide(L)'
;PGLEVHWVADAPCVVALAVSDRLAGNDVVRLADLADRRIITLANPYRLRHRVDEALERAAVTPRRIIDVNASMTALTMVKAGLGVAIVEPATVYGVPLEGIVMRVLDHTIPFLFGAISPAALPMTPTVAAMIDAARTVALAMPGCRLHDSSGDALADTVYGQTLLSEEAPS
;
A
#
# COMPACT_ATOMS: atom_id res chain seq x y z
N PRO A 1 15.24 10.67 -15.58
CA PRO A 1 16.61 10.62 -16.14
C PRO A 1 17.64 10.34 -15.03
N GLY A 2 18.44 9.27 -15.15
CA GLY A 2 19.48 8.91 -14.17
C GLY A 2 19.13 7.81 -13.16
N LEU A 3 17.94 7.21 -13.27
CA LEU A 3 17.53 6.03 -12.50
C LEU A 3 17.31 4.85 -13.44
N GLU A 4 17.74 3.67 -13.01
CA GLU A 4 17.44 2.38 -13.61
C GLU A 4 16.39 1.67 -12.74
N VAL A 5 15.33 1.17 -13.37
CA VAL A 5 14.28 0.40 -12.70
C VAL A 5 14.55 -1.07 -12.94
N HIS A 6 14.79 -1.82 -11.86
CA HIS A 6 15.09 -3.25 -11.94
C HIS A 6 13.83 -4.09 -11.99
N TRP A 7 12.84 -3.70 -11.18
CA TRP A 7 11.52 -4.32 -11.15
C TRP A 7 10.55 -3.42 -10.38
N VAL A 8 9.26 -3.56 -10.71
CA VAL A 8 8.15 -2.99 -9.95
C VAL A 8 7.10 -4.06 -9.75
N ALA A 9 6.47 -4.00 -8.59
CA ALA A 9 5.41 -4.88 -8.18
C ALA A 9 4.28 -4.09 -7.52
N ASP A 10 3.10 -4.68 -7.51
CA ASP A 10 2.02 -4.29 -6.62
C ASP A 10 1.62 -5.46 -5.72
N ALA A 11 1.15 -5.14 -4.52
CA ALA A 11 0.51 -6.09 -3.63
C ALA A 11 -0.71 -5.42 -2.96
N PRO A 12 -1.78 -6.17 -2.67
CA PRO A 12 -2.98 -5.60 -2.07
C PRO A 12 -2.69 -5.11 -0.65
N CYS A 13 -3.15 -3.91 -0.33
CA CYS A 13 -3.25 -3.45 1.05
C CYS A 13 -4.14 -4.37 1.87
N VAL A 14 -3.87 -4.38 3.17
CA VAL A 14 -4.62 -5.14 4.17
C VAL A 14 -5.25 -4.19 5.17
N VAL A 15 -6.28 -4.67 5.87
CA VAL A 15 -6.82 -3.99 7.03
C VAL A 15 -6.26 -4.59 8.31
N ALA A 16 -5.71 -3.73 9.16
CA ALA A 16 -5.26 -4.04 10.51
C ALA A 16 -6.37 -3.72 11.52
N LEU A 17 -6.64 -4.68 12.40
CA LEU A 17 -7.66 -4.64 13.42
C LEU A 17 -7.05 -5.03 14.77
N ALA A 18 -7.57 -4.49 15.88
CA ALA A 18 -7.25 -5.07 17.18
C ALA A 18 -7.81 -6.51 17.26
N VAL A 19 -7.15 -7.41 17.98
CA VAL A 19 -7.64 -8.80 18.18
C VAL A 19 -9.04 -8.86 18.80
N SER A 20 -9.44 -7.83 19.54
CA SER A 20 -10.76 -7.70 20.16
C SER A 20 -11.82 -7.06 19.25
N ASP A 21 -11.46 -6.63 18.05
CA ASP A 21 -12.40 -6.04 17.10
C ASP A 21 -13.37 -7.11 16.57
N ARG A 22 -14.66 -6.78 16.43
CA ARG A 22 -15.67 -7.72 15.91
C ARG A 22 -15.30 -8.27 14.53
N LEU A 23 -14.64 -7.47 13.69
CA LEU A 23 -14.24 -7.87 12.34
C LEU A 23 -13.01 -8.78 12.32
N ALA A 24 -12.31 -8.93 13.46
CA ALA A 24 -11.11 -9.76 13.56
C ALA A 24 -11.39 -11.25 13.30
N GLY A 25 -12.62 -11.71 13.54
CA GLY A 25 -13.02 -13.10 13.31
C GLY A 25 -13.27 -13.46 11.85
N ASN A 26 -13.35 -12.48 10.94
CA ASN A 26 -13.61 -12.71 9.53
C ASN A 26 -12.31 -12.87 8.76
N ASP A 27 -12.22 -13.78 7.79
CA ASP A 27 -11.03 -13.89 6.91
C ASP A 27 -10.92 -12.73 5.92
N VAL A 28 -12.07 -12.23 5.48
CA VAL A 28 -12.20 -11.09 4.56
C VAL A 28 -13.04 -10.01 5.25
N VAL A 29 -12.56 -8.77 5.20
CA VAL A 29 -13.28 -7.61 5.71
C VAL A 29 -13.84 -6.82 4.54
N ARG A 30 -15.15 -6.53 4.59
CA ARG A 30 -15.78 -5.74 3.55
C ARG A 30 -15.48 -4.27 3.79
N LEU A 31 -15.16 -3.50 2.73
CA LEU A 31 -15.01 -2.05 2.87
C LEU A 31 -16.26 -1.42 3.47
N ALA A 32 -17.45 -1.93 3.12
CA ALA A 32 -18.72 -1.49 3.69
C ALA A 32 -18.81 -1.64 5.22
N ASP A 33 -18.15 -2.65 5.81
CA ASP A 33 -18.11 -2.85 7.27
C ASP A 33 -17.23 -1.80 7.98
N LEU A 34 -16.47 -1.01 7.22
CA LEU A 34 -15.66 0.10 7.72
C LEU A 34 -16.41 1.44 7.68
N ALA A 35 -17.66 1.47 7.18
CA ALA A 35 -18.52 2.64 7.27
C ALA A 35 -18.65 3.11 8.72
N ASP A 36 -18.72 4.43 8.93
CA ASP A 36 -18.82 5.07 10.24
C ASP A 36 -17.66 4.75 11.22
N ARG A 37 -16.58 4.15 10.74
CA ARG A 37 -15.37 3.89 11.54
C ARG A 37 -14.32 4.98 11.35
N ARG A 38 -13.43 5.08 12.34
CA ARG A 38 -12.17 5.82 12.19
C ARG A 38 -11.21 4.93 11.41
N ILE A 39 -10.82 5.37 10.23
CA ILE A 39 -9.83 4.70 9.38
C ILE A 39 -8.52 5.45 9.54
N ILE A 40 -7.45 4.73 9.86
CA ILE A 40 -6.09 5.22 9.94
C ILE A 40 -5.38 4.77 8.66
N THR A 41 -4.68 5.67 7.97
CA THR A 41 -3.95 5.31 6.76
C THR A 41 -2.71 6.19 6.61
N LEU A 42 -1.83 5.82 5.68
CA LEU A 42 -0.66 6.61 5.39
C LEU A 42 -1.04 7.90 4.68
N ALA A 43 -0.55 9.03 5.20
CA ALA A 43 -0.78 10.38 4.69
C ALA A 43 -0.24 10.62 3.27
N ASN A 44 0.53 9.68 2.70
CA ASN A 44 1.26 9.88 1.44
C ASN A 44 0.28 10.08 0.28
N PRO A 45 0.08 11.34 -0.18
CA PRO A 45 -0.99 11.68 -1.12
C PRO A 45 -0.70 11.13 -2.52
N TYR A 46 0.57 10.98 -2.88
CA TYR A 46 1.00 10.46 -4.18
C TYR A 46 1.00 8.93 -4.27
N ARG A 47 0.55 8.22 -3.23
CA ARG A 47 0.61 6.75 -3.18
C ARG A 47 -0.65 6.14 -2.57
N LEU A 48 -0.60 5.85 -1.27
CA LEU A 48 -1.61 5.03 -0.62
C LEU A 48 -2.86 5.83 -0.29
N ARG A 49 -2.72 7.11 0.13
CA ARG A 49 -3.88 7.87 0.60
C ARG A 49 -4.94 8.03 -0.48
N HIS A 50 -4.53 8.47 -1.66
CA HIS A 50 -5.44 8.65 -2.79
C HIS A 50 -6.13 7.33 -3.18
N ARG A 51 -5.40 6.21 -3.25
CA ARG A 51 -5.99 4.91 -3.59
C ARG A 51 -6.99 4.40 -2.54
N VAL A 52 -6.75 4.72 -1.26
CA VAL A 52 -7.73 4.43 -0.20
C VAL A 52 -8.97 5.26 -0.38
N ASP A 53 -8.83 6.57 -0.64
CA ASP A 53 -9.97 7.46 -0.88
C ASP A 53 -10.78 6.99 -2.11
N GLU A 54 -10.13 6.70 -3.23
CA GLU A 54 -10.79 6.17 -4.42
C GLU A 54 -11.50 4.82 -4.16
N ALA A 55 -10.91 3.94 -3.36
CA ALA A 55 -11.53 2.65 -3.04
C ALA A 55 -12.78 2.83 -2.17
N LEU A 56 -12.75 3.76 -1.21
CA LEU A 56 -13.91 4.12 -0.40
C LEU A 56 -15.01 4.76 -1.25
N GLU A 57 -14.65 5.69 -2.14
CA GLU A 57 -15.57 6.35 -3.06
C GLU A 57 -16.26 5.35 -4.01
N ARG A 58 -15.49 4.47 -4.67
CA ARG A 58 -16.04 3.43 -5.56
C ARG A 58 -16.97 2.46 -4.83
N ALA A 59 -16.69 2.19 -3.56
CA ALA A 59 -17.52 1.35 -2.71
C ALA A 59 -18.69 2.11 -2.04
N ALA A 60 -18.84 3.42 -2.28
CA ALA A 60 -19.80 4.30 -1.63
C ALA A 60 -19.74 4.25 -0.09
N VAL A 61 -18.53 4.14 0.46
CA VAL A 61 -18.27 4.04 1.91
C VAL A 61 -17.81 5.38 2.45
N THR A 62 -18.55 5.92 3.41
CA THR A 62 -18.16 7.12 4.15
C THR A 62 -17.62 6.73 5.53
N PRO A 63 -16.31 6.86 5.80
CA PRO A 63 -15.76 6.66 7.13
C PRO A 63 -16.17 7.82 8.06
N ARG A 64 -16.25 7.55 9.37
CA ARG A 64 -16.49 8.60 10.36
C ARG A 64 -15.36 9.63 10.41
N ARG A 65 -14.13 9.19 10.18
CA ARG A 65 -12.94 10.06 10.11
C ARG A 65 -11.79 9.31 9.46
N ILE A 66 -11.02 10.00 8.62
CA ILE A 66 -9.68 9.59 8.23
C ILE A 66 -8.64 10.19 9.19
N ILE A 67 -7.70 9.37 9.64
CA ILE A 67 -6.55 9.76 10.44
C ILE A 67 -5.30 9.46 9.61
N ASP A 68 -4.60 10.51 9.23
CA ASP A 68 -3.36 10.42 8.46
C ASP A 68 -2.15 10.23 9.37
N VAL A 69 -1.31 9.25 9.04
CA VAL A 69 -0.01 9.03 9.71
C VAL A 69 1.12 8.88 8.70
N ASN A 70 2.36 9.11 9.13
CA ASN A 70 3.51 9.06 8.23
C ASN A 70 4.20 7.68 8.18
N ALA A 71 3.78 6.74 9.02
CA ALA A 71 4.38 5.41 9.09
C ALA A 71 3.37 4.35 9.53
N SER A 72 3.46 3.16 8.95
CA SER A 72 2.53 2.04 9.19
C SER A 72 2.62 1.55 10.62
N MET A 73 3.83 1.50 11.21
CA MET A 73 3.99 1.15 12.63
C MET A 73 3.23 2.10 13.58
N THR A 74 3.12 3.38 13.24
CA THR A 74 2.30 4.33 13.98
C THR A 74 0.82 3.96 13.84
N ALA A 75 0.35 3.66 12.62
CA ALA A 75 -1.03 3.21 12.40
C ALA A 75 -1.34 1.95 13.23
N LEU A 76 -0.48 0.94 13.19
CA LEU A 76 -0.66 -0.32 13.91
C LEU A 76 -0.69 -0.11 15.44
N THR A 77 0.15 0.78 15.96
CA THR A 77 0.16 1.13 17.39
C THR A 77 -1.15 1.84 17.78
N MET A 78 -1.67 2.71 16.92
CA MET A 78 -2.96 3.38 17.14
C MET A 78 -4.15 2.41 17.08
N VAL A 79 -4.12 1.41 16.18
CA VAL A 79 -5.11 0.33 16.16
C VAL A 79 -5.06 -0.46 17.47
N LYS A 80 -3.86 -0.83 17.94
CA LYS A 80 -3.67 -1.55 19.21
C LYS A 80 -4.23 -0.77 20.40
N ALA A 81 -4.12 0.56 20.36
CA ALA A 81 -4.69 1.47 21.35
C ALA A 81 -6.21 1.72 21.20
N GLY A 82 -6.89 1.09 20.22
CA GLY A 82 -8.33 1.23 20.00
C GLY A 82 -8.74 2.55 19.34
N LEU A 83 -7.84 3.22 18.63
CA LEU A 83 -8.12 4.50 17.96
C LEU A 83 -8.80 4.35 16.59
N GLY A 84 -8.92 3.14 16.05
CA GLY A 84 -9.55 2.89 14.77
C GLY A 84 -9.14 1.54 14.18
N VAL A 85 -9.39 1.40 12.88
CA VAL A 85 -8.80 0.35 12.03
C VAL A 85 -7.78 1.00 11.12
N ALA A 86 -6.81 0.26 10.60
CA ALA A 86 -5.85 0.82 9.65
C ALA A 86 -5.87 0.10 8.32
N ILE A 87 -5.79 0.84 7.22
CA ILE A 87 -5.49 0.28 5.90
C ILE A 87 -4.02 0.59 5.62
N VAL A 88 -3.21 -0.45 5.43
CA VAL A 88 -1.75 -0.35 5.30
C VAL A 88 -1.23 -1.26 4.19
N GLU A 89 -0.03 -0.98 3.70
CA GLU A 89 0.70 -1.86 2.79
C GLU A 89 1.05 -3.21 3.44
N PRO A 90 1.08 -4.31 2.66
CA PRO A 90 1.28 -5.65 3.20
C PRO A 90 2.72 -5.92 3.69
N ALA A 91 3.70 -5.13 3.21
CA ALA A 91 5.12 -5.37 3.47
C ALA A 91 5.49 -5.25 4.96
N THR A 92 5.00 -4.21 5.63
CA THR A 92 5.27 -3.99 7.06
C THR A 92 4.70 -5.13 7.91
N VAL A 93 3.54 -5.62 7.52
CA VAL A 93 2.81 -6.67 8.23
C VAL A 93 3.49 -8.04 8.07
N TYR A 94 3.90 -8.38 6.84
CA TYR A 94 4.57 -9.66 6.58
C TYR A 94 5.94 -9.75 7.25
N GLY A 95 6.65 -8.62 7.35
CA GLY A 95 7.97 -8.57 7.99
C GLY A 95 7.96 -8.47 9.51
N VAL A 96 6.90 -7.91 10.11
CA VAL A 96 6.86 -7.59 11.56
C VAL A 96 5.48 -7.91 12.15
N PRO A 97 5.25 -9.15 12.62
CA PRO A 97 4.03 -9.48 13.35
C PRO A 97 3.95 -8.70 14.66
N LEU A 98 2.82 -8.01 14.90
CA LEU A 98 2.59 -7.23 16.11
C LEU A 98 1.54 -7.91 16.99
N GLU A 99 1.92 -8.25 18.22
CA GLU A 99 1.01 -8.85 19.19
C GLU A 99 -0.20 -7.94 19.48
N GLY A 100 -1.40 -8.53 19.45
CA GLY A 100 -2.67 -7.83 19.70
C GLY A 100 -3.29 -7.20 18.45
N ILE A 101 -2.69 -7.38 17.27
CA ILE A 101 -3.25 -6.98 15.97
C ILE A 101 -3.52 -8.21 15.12
N VAL A 102 -4.65 -8.21 14.41
CA VAL A 102 -4.92 -9.14 13.31
C VAL A 102 -5.02 -8.39 12.00
N MET A 103 -4.70 -9.10 10.92
CA MET A 103 -4.62 -8.54 9.58
C MET A 103 -5.56 -9.34 8.69
N ARG A 104 -6.38 -8.65 7.92
CA ARG A 104 -7.36 -9.25 7.01
C ARG A 104 -7.27 -8.64 5.63
N VAL A 105 -7.56 -9.46 4.63
CA VAL A 105 -7.72 -8.97 3.26
C VAL A 105 -9.03 -8.20 3.16
N LEU A 106 -9.04 -7.19 2.30
CA LEU A 106 -10.25 -6.46 1.95
C LEU A 106 -10.98 -7.16 0.80
N ASP A 107 -12.30 -7.01 0.72
CA ASP A 107 -13.09 -7.45 -0.43
C ASP A 107 -12.85 -6.60 -1.70
N HIS A 108 -12.19 -5.45 -1.53
CA HIS A 108 -11.72 -4.58 -2.62
C HIS A 108 -10.19 -4.56 -2.64
N THR A 109 -9.60 -4.70 -3.82
CA THR A 109 -8.15 -4.60 -3.98
C THR A 109 -7.72 -3.14 -4.02
N ILE A 110 -6.91 -2.73 -3.04
CA ILE A 110 -6.23 -1.44 -3.02
C ILE A 110 -4.74 -1.71 -3.29
N PRO A 111 -4.21 -1.45 -4.49
CA PRO A 111 -2.84 -1.82 -4.83
C PRO A 111 -1.84 -0.89 -4.16
N PHE A 112 -0.82 -1.46 -3.50
CA PHE A 112 0.36 -0.73 -3.05
C PHE A 112 1.53 -1.03 -3.99
N LEU A 113 2.06 0.01 -4.63
CA LEU A 113 3.17 -0.12 -5.59
C LEU A 113 4.53 0.09 -4.93
N PHE A 114 5.47 -0.79 -5.25
CA PHE A 114 6.84 -0.77 -4.76
C PHE A 114 7.79 -1.42 -5.78
N GLY A 115 9.09 -1.18 -5.63
CA GLY A 115 10.08 -1.59 -6.63
C GLY A 115 11.51 -1.40 -6.16
N ALA A 116 12.46 -1.89 -6.96
CA ALA A 116 13.88 -1.59 -6.79
C ALA A 116 14.37 -0.70 -7.92
N ILE A 117 15.08 0.36 -7.54
CA ILE A 117 15.71 1.32 -8.44
C ILE A 117 17.16 1.55 -8.03
N SER A 118 18.03 1.88 -8.98
CA SER A 118 19.40 2.31 -8.71
C SER A 118 19.76 3.54 -9.55
N PRO A 119 20.83 4.27 -9.18
CA PRO A 119 21.41 5.27 -10.08
C PRO A 119 21.93 4.59 -11.36
N ALA A 120 21.53 5.10 -12.52
CA ALA A 120 21.95 4.55 -13.82
C ALA A 120 23.44 4.81 -14.15
N ALA A 121 24.05 5.79 -13.49
CA ALA A 121 25.43 6.21 -13.75
C ALA A 121 26.48 5.43 -12.94
N LEU A 122 26.07 4.55 -12.03
CA LEU A 122 26.98 3.78 -11.17
C LEU A 122 27.02 2.32 -11.59
N PRO A 123 28.21 1.68 -11.63
CA PRO A 123 28.31 0.26 -11.94
C PRO A 123 27.60 -0.58 -10.86
N MET A 124 26.79 -1.54 -11.30
CA MET A 124 26.11 -2.48 -10.42
C MET A 124 27.11 -3.48 -9.83
N THR A 125 27.31 -3.44 -8.50
CA THR A 125 28.17 -4.42 -7.82
C THR A 125 27.42 -5.74 -7.61
N PRO A 126 28.13 -6.88 -7.48
CA PRO A 126 27.49 -8.17 -7.20
C PRO A 126 26.61 -8.16 -5.94
N THR A 127 27.02 -7.44 -4.89
CA THR A 127 26.24 -7.31 -3.65
C THR A 127 24.93 -6.58 -3.86
N VAL A 128 24.93 -5.49 -4.66
CA VAL A 128 23.70 -4.73 -4.93
C VAL A 128 22.77 -5.55 -5.83
N ALA A 129 23.29 -6.23 -6.86
CA ALA A 129 22.51 -7.14 -7.68
C ALA A 129 21.85 -8.25 -6.84
N ALA A 130 22.61 -8.90 -5.96
CA ALA A 130 22.09 -9.92 -5.05
C ALA A 130 21.02 -9.37 -4.09
N MET A 131 21.17 -8.12 -3.61
CA MET A 131 20.16 -7.47 -2.78
C MET A 131 18.85 -7.21 -3.57
N ILE A 132 18.95 -6.75 -4.82
CA ILE A 132 17.81 -6.51 -5.71
C ILE A 132 17.05 -7.82 -5.95
N ASP A 133 17.76 -8.92 -6.20
CA ASP A 133 17.18 -10.25 -6.42
C ASP A 133 16.54 -10.82 -5.14
N ALA A 134 17.19 -10.65 -3.99
CA ALA A 134 16.66 -11.07 -2.70
C ALA A 134 15.38 -10.29 -2.35
N ALA A 135 15.37 -8.97 -2.55
CA ALA A 135 14.19 -8.14 -2.35
C ALA A 135 13.04 -8.54 -3.28
N ARG A 136 13.33 -8.86 -4.56
CA ARG A 136 12.32 -9.38 -5.50
C ARG A 136 11.75 -10.72 -5.04
N THR A 137 12.59 -11.61 -4.50
CA THR A 137 12.16 -12.92 -4.01
C THR A 137 11.23 -12.77 -2.80
N VAL A 138 11.58 -11.92 -1.84
CA VAL A 138 10.72 -11.62 -0.68
C VAL A 138 9.42 -10.95 -1.12
N ALA A 139 9.48 -10.03 -2.09
CA ALA A 139 8.30 -9.39 -2.65
C ALA A 139 7.31 -10.41 -3.22
N LEU A 140 7.78 -11.33 -4.05
CA LEU A 140 6.96 -12.36 -4.69
C LEU A 140 6.35 -13.36 -3.70
N ALA A 141 6.92 -13.50 -2.50
CA ALA A 141 6.36 -14.32 -1.44
C ALA A 141 5.16 -13.65 -0.74
N MET A 142 4.94 -12.34 -0.92
CA MET A 142 3.79 -11.66 -0.33
C MET A 142 2.49 -12.08 -1.03
N PRO A 143 1.41 -12.39 -0.29
CA PRO A 143 0.13 -12.76 -0.87
C PRO A 143 -0.41 -11.69 -1.83
N GLY A 144 -0.83 -12.13 -3.02
CA GLY A 144 -1.39 -11.25 -4.05
C GLY A 144 -0.37 -10.33 -4.74
N CYS A 145 0.93 -10.48 -4.48
CA CYS A 145 1.97 -9.73 -5.16
C CYS A 145 2.03 -10.07 -6.65
N ARG A 146 2.16 -9.05 -7.50
CA ARG A 146 2.30 -9.19 -8.96
C ARG A 146 3.42 -8.30 -9.46
N LEU A 147 4.24 -8.82 -10.37
CA LEU A 147 5.24 -8.03 -11.09
C LEU A 147 4.60 -7.30 -12.26
N HIS A 148 5.09 -6.09 -12.52
CA HIS A 148 4.75 -5.32 -13.71
C HIS A 148 5.90 -5.34 -14.71
N ASP A 149 5.55 -5.25 -16.00
CA ASP A 149 6.53 -5.07 -17.06
C ASP A 149 7.26 -3.72 -16.88
N SER A 150 8.59 -3.75 -16.98
CA SER A 150 9.46 -2.62 -16.65
C SER A 150 9.55 -1.54 -17.74
N SER A 151 8.69 -1.59 -18.76
CA SER A 151 8.62 -0.55 -19.80
C SER A 151 8.20 0.79 -19.20
N GLY A 152 9.06 1.81 -19.35
CA GLY A 152 9.07 3.05 -18.57
C GLY A 152 7.78 3.89 -18.54
N ASP A 153 6.96 3.87 -19.59
CA ASP A 153 5.73 4.68 -19.65
C ASP A 153 4.60 4.09 -18.79
N ALA A 154 4.47 2.76 -18.77
CA ALA A 154 3.47 2.07 -17.95
C ALA A 154 3.74 2.24 -16.45
N LEU A 155 5.01 2.38 -16.07
CA LEU A 155 5.44 2.56 -14.68
C LEU A 155 5.05 3.93 -14.11
N ALA A 156 5.16 4.99 -14.92
CA ALA A 156 4.76 6.33 -14.49
C ALA A 156 3.24 6.39 -14.24
N ASP A 157 2.45 5.89 -15.18
CA ASP A 157 0.98 5.82 -15.04
C ASP A 157 0.54 4.92 -13.88
N THR A 158 1.26 3.82 -13.63
CA THR A 158 0.93 2.91 -12.52
C THR A 158 1.37 3.48 -11.16
N VAL A 159 2.49 4.20 -11.09
CA VAL A 159 3.01 4.77 -9.82
C VAL A 159 2.27 6.03 -9.42
N TYR A 160 1.92 6.89 -10.37
CA TYR A 160 1.29 8.19 -10.10
C TYR A 160 -0.23 8.19 -10.26
N GLY A 161 -0.83 7.08 -10.73
CA GLY A 161 -2.19 7.12 -11.29
C GLY A 161 -2.15 7.88 -12.61
N GLN A 162 -3.14 7.67 -13.49
CA GLN A 162 -3.23 8.37 -14.78
C GLN A 162 -2.81 9.82 -14.60
N THR A 163 -1.73 10.19 -15.30
CA THR A 163 -1.27 11.57 -15.46
C THR A 163 -2.48 12.49 -15.45
N LEU A 164 -2.54 13.37 -14.45
CA LEU A 164 -3.42 14.54 -14.36
C LEU A 164 -4.07 14.84 -15.71
N LEU A 165 -5.30 14.36 -15.91
CA LEU A 165 -6.05 14.75 -17.10
C LEU A 165 -6.23 16.27 -17.02
N SER A 166 -5.72 16.92 -18.06
CA SER A 166 -5.86 18.33 -18.44
C SER A 166 -5.18 19.38 -17.54
N GLU A 167 -3.90 19.66 -17.82
CA GLU A 167 -3.49 21.06 -17.97
C GLU A 167 -4.22 21.62 -19.21
N GLU A 168 -5.42 22.19 -19.00
CA GLU A 168 -5.95 23.18 -19.94
C GLU A 168 -5.03 24.41 -19.86
N ALA A 169 -4.15 24.56 -20.85
CA ALA A 169 -3.44 25.81 -21.08
C ALA A 169 -4.46 26.89 -21.48
N PRO A 170 -4.54 28.03 -20.79
CA PRO A 170 -5.38 29.13 -21.26
C PRO A 170 -4.74 29.73 -22.52
N SER A 171 -5.58 29.85 -23.56
CA SER A 171 -5.29 30.57 -24.81
C SER A 171 -5.26 32.08 -24.60
#